data_AF-A0AAW1V1B0-F1
#
_entry.id   AF-A0AAW1V1B0-F1
#
_cell.length_a   1.000
_cell.length_b   1.000
_cell.length_c   1.000
_cell.angle_alpha   90.00
_cell.angle_beta   90.00
_cell.angle_gamma   90.00
#
_symmetry.space_group_name_H-M   'P 1'
#
loop_
_entity.id
_entity.type
_entity.pdbx_description
1 polymer ?
#
loop_
_entity_poly.entity_id
_entity_poly.type
_entity_poly.pdbx_seq_one_letter_code
_entity_poly.pdbx_strand_id
1 'polypeptide(L)'
;MSKGSNQELFDSNGTGICFKCGSSEHTSFACKVVQGANYKFATCFICKEQGHISRQCPDNARGLYPKGGCCNVCGDVTHLKKDCPQFRSIQEKEQEKFQVETISSGNPDDMDKEVNYVGKITVRPNKIIKF
;
A
#
# COMPACT_ATOMS: atom_id res chain seq x y z
N MET A 1 49.61 14.32 10.13
CA MET A 1 48.56 14.73 9.16
C MET A 1 48.84 14.00 7.86
N SER A 2 48.26 12.82 7.66
CA SER A 2 48.44 12.05 6.43
C SER A 2 47.14 12.10 5.64
N LYS A 3 47.11 12.93 4.60
CA LYS A 3 46.02 13.00 3.61
C LYS A 3 46.30 11.99 2.49
N GLY A 4 45.24 11.41 1.95
CA GLY A 4 45.20 10.61 0.72
C GLY A 4 44.24 9.45 0.90
N SER A 5 43.13 9.29 0.19
CA SER A 5 42.66 9.94 -1.04
C SER A 5 41.16 9.61 -1.21
N ASN A 6 40.35 10.66 -1.40
CA ASN A 6 38.99 10.57 -1.93
C ASN A 6 39.06 10.30 -3.44
N GLN A 7 38.33 9.30 -3.93
CA GLN A 7 37.78 9.12 -5.30
C GLN A 7 37.21 7.68 -5.36
N GLU A 8 35.95 7.45 -4.99
CA GLU A 8 34.75 7.55 -5.85
C GLU A 8 34.78 6.59 -7.05
N LEU A 9 34.12 5.43 -6.89
CA LEU A 9 33.50 4.67 -7.97
C LEU A 9 32.10 4.22 -7.48
N PHE A 10 31.17 5.17 -7.39
CA PHE A 10 29.74 4.83 -7.36
C PHE A 10 29.18 5.09 -8.74
N ASP A 11 29.20 4.02 -9.56
CA ASP A 11 28.62 4.01 -10.89
C ASP A 11 27.20 4.58 -10.88
N SER A 12 27.04 5.62 -11.67
CA SER A 12 25.87 6.49 -11.74
C SER A 12 24.70 5.87 -12.50
N ASN A 13 24.46 4.55 -12.41
CA ASN A 13 23.30 3.89 -13.03
C ASN A 13 22.90 2.58 -12.31
N GLY A 14 21.91 2.67 -11.41
CA GLY A 14 20.96 1.58 -11.09
C GLY A 14 21.52 0.24 -10.61
N THR A 15 22.63 0.24 -9.88
CA THR A 15 23.36 -0.98 -9.51
C THR A 15 22.56 -1.83 -8.52
N GLY A 16 22.40 -3.12 -8.82
CA GLY A 16 21.61 -4.12 -8.08
C GLY A 16 22.14 -4.45 -6.68
N ILE A 17 22.42 -3.43 -5.88
CA ILE A 17 22.89 -3.54 -4.51
C ILE A 17 21.72 -3.63 -3.53
N CYS A 18 21.93 -4.41 -2.48
CA CYS A 18 21.05 -4.51 -1.35
C CYS A 18 21.06 -3.20 -0.57
N PHE A 19 19.92 -2.51 -0.55
CA PHE A 19 19.79 -1.25 0.16
C PHE A 19 19.97 -1.34 1.70
N LYS A 20 19.99 -2.55 2.27
CA LYS A 20 20.18 -2.75 3.71
C LYS A 20 21.63 -3.00 4.11
N CYS A 21 22.39 -3.74 3.29
CA CYS A 21 23.77 -4.15 3.61
C CYS A 21 24.83 -3.75 2.56
N GLY A 22 24.44 -3.21 1.41
CA GLY A 22 25.35 -2.76 0.34
C GLY A 22 25.88 -3.87 -0.57
N SER A 23 25.53 -5.14 -0.33
CA SER A 23 25.97 -6.27 -1.17
C SER A 23 25.22 -6.31 -2.51
N SER A 24 25.90 -6.59 -3.61
CA SER A 24 25.29 -6.83 -4.93
C SER A 24 24.75 -8.24 -5.17
N GLU A 25 24.90 -9.15 -4.20
CA GLU A 25 24.51 -10.57 -4.35
C GLU A 25 22.99 -10.78 -4.26
N HIS A 26 22.29 -9.86 -3.60
CA HIS A 26 20.86 -10.02 -3.30
C HIS A 26 20.13 -8.69 -3.24
N THR A 27 18.81 -8.75 -3.37
CA THR A 27 17.94 -7.59 -3.16
C THR A 27 17.66 -7.35 -1.69
N SER A 28 17.20 -6.15 -1.33
CA SER A 28 16.85 -5.80 0.05
C SER A 28 15.94 -6.83 0.72
N PHE A 29 15.01 -7.45 0.00
CA PHE A 29 14.08 -8.47 0.53
C PHE A 29 14.78 -9.77 0.98
N ALA A 30 15.82 -10.20 0.28
CA ALA A 30 16.56 -11.43 0.58
C ALA A 30 17.76 -11.19 1.52
N CYS A 31 17.89 -9.99 2.08
CA CYS A 31 18.99 -9.65 2.97
C CYS A 31 18.90 -10.37 4.31
N LYS A 32 19.91 -11.20 4.61
CA LYS A 32 20.03 -11.92 5.89
C LYS A 32 20.83 -11.14 6.95
N VAL A 33 21.62 -10.15 6.53
CA VAL A 33 22.55 -9.41 7.42
C VAL A 33 21.80 -8.43 8.33
N VAL A 34 20.85 -7.68 7.76
CA VAL A 34 20.10 -6.66 8.48
C VAL A 34 18.62 -7.02 8.46
N GLN A 35 18.08 -7.26 9.65
CA GLN A 35 16.66 -7.53 9.84
C GLN A 35 15.91 -6.21 10.09
N GLY A 36 14.76 -6.03 9.44
CA GLY A 36 13.93 -4.83 9.58
C GLY A 36 14.08 -3.79 8.45
N ALA A 37 13.49 -2.62 8.68
CA ALA A 37 13.37 -1.52 7.71
C ALA A 37 14.52 -0.50 7.82
N ASN A 38 15.76 -0.99 7.85
CA ASN A 38 16.95 -0.15 7.85
C ASN A 38 17.56 -0.12 6.43
N TYR A 39 17.52 1.04 5.78
CA TYR A 39 17.94 1.22 4.39
C TYR A 39 19.14 2.15 4.27
N LYS A 40 20.18 1.89 5.06
CA LYS A 40 21.36 2.76 5.15
C LYS A 40 22.09 3.00 3.80
N PHE A 41 21.96 2.06 2.87
CA PHE A 41 22.56 2.16 1.52
C PHE A 41 21.54 2.55 0.44
N ALA A 42 20.26 2.76 0.79
CA ALA A 42 19.31 3.33 -0.16
C ALA A 42 19.65 4.80 -0.40
N THR A 43 19.53 5.22 -1.65
CA THR A 43 19.49 6.64 -2.01
C THR A 43 18.03 7.03 -2.21
N CYS A 44 17.60 8.11 -1.56
CA CYS A 44 16.25 8.62 -1.66
C CYS A 44 16.00 9.22 -3.05
N PHE A 45 14.89 8.85 -3.70
CA PHE A 45 14.56 9.42 -5.02
C PHE A 45 14.01 10.85 -4.95
N ILE A 46 13.77 11.39 -3.74
CA ILE A 46 13.19 12.72 -3.53
C ILE A 46 14.29 13.72 -3.18
N CYS A 47 14.96 13.55 -2.03
CA CYS A 47 16.03 14.45 -1.61
C CYS A 47 17.43 14.07 -2.14
N LYS A 48 17.58 12.91 -2.78
CA LYS A 48 18.86 12.36 -3.29
C LYS A 48 19.90 12.03 -2.21
N GLU A 49 19.53 12.09 -0.94
CA GLU A 49 20.39 11.70 0.17
C GLU A 49 20.36 10.19 0.40
N GLN A 50 21.44 9.66 0.98
CA GLN A 50 21.53 8.26 1.37
C GLN A 50 20.98 8.02 2.77
N GLY A 51 20.53 6.80 3.04
CA GLY A 51 20.14 6.36 4.38
C GLY A 51 18.66 6.03 4.54
N HIS A 52 17.82 6.40 3.57
CA HIS A 52 16.39 6.16 3.59
C HIS A 52 15.81 6.00 2.18
N ILE A 53 14.61 5.41 2.11
CA ILE A 53 13.82 5.35 0.87
C ILE A 53 12.82 6.50 0.81
N SER A 54 12.30 6.84 -0.36
CA SER A 54 11.34 7.96 -0.55
C SER A 54 10.14 7.95 0.40
N ARG A 55 9.69 6.77 0.84
CA ARG A 55 8.59 6.62 1.80
C ARG A 55 8.93 7.09 3.23
N GLN A 56 10.21 7.06 3.59
CA GLN A 56 10.75 7.49 4.89
C GLN A 56 11.42 8.87 4.82
N CYS A 57 11.36 9.53 3.66
CA CYS A 57 11.99 10.82 3.47
C CYS A 57 11.23 11.90 4.25
N PRO A 58 11.90 12.68 5.14
CA PRO A 58 11.27 13.74 5.90
C PRO A 58 10.76 14.88 5.00
N ASP A 59 11.44 15.12 3.87
CA ASP A 59 11.10 16.18 2.91
C ASP A 59 10.06 15.74 1.87
N ASN A 60 9.47 14.55 2.01
CA ASN A 60 8.47 14.06 1.08
C ASN A 60 7.11 14.71 1.32
N ALA A 61 6.92 15.93 0.77
CA ALA A 61 5.68 16.70 0.88
C ALA A 61 4.43 15.98 0.35
N ARG A 62 4.58 15.02 -0.59
CA ARG A 62 3.46 14.26 -1.17
C ARG A 62 3.19 12.94 -0.43
N GLY A 63 4.06 12.58 0.52
CA GLY A 63 4.01 11.32 1.24
C GLY A 63 4.04 10.09 0.34
N LEU A 64 3.31 9.05 0.74
CA LEU A 64 3.27 7.76 0.04
C LEU A 64 2.55 7.82 -1.31
N TYR A 65 1.86 8.91 -1.64
CA TYR A 65 1.01 9.05 -2.82
C TYR A 65 1.77 9.76 -3.95
N PRO A 66 2.19 9.06 -5.04
CA PRO A 66 3.03 9.67 -6.09
C PRO A 66 2.34 10.83 -6.82
N LYS A 67 1.01 10.73 -7.01
CA LYS A 67 0.18 11.80 -7.59
C LYS A 67 -0.27 12.82 -6.55
N GLY A 68 0.22 12.76 -5.32
CA GLY A 68 -0.31 13.52 -4.19
C GLY A 68 -1.65 12.96 -3.71
N GLY A 69 -2.10 13.43 -2.55
CA GLY A 69 -3.31 12.95 -1.88
C GLY A 69 -3.01 12.42 -0.48
N CYS A 70 -4.04 11.89 0.15
CA CYS A 70 -3.99 11.36 1.50
C CYS A 70 -4.92 10.15 1.64
N CYS A 71 -4.83 9.47 2.78
CA CYS A 71 -5.76 8.43 3.16
C CYS A 71 -7.19 9.02 3.23
N ASN A 72 -8.11 8.48 2.43
CA ASN A 72 -9.50 8.95 2.40
C ASN A 72 -10.30 8.67 3.69
N VAL A 73 -9.71 8.01 4.69
CA VAL A 73 -10.36 7.70 5.97
C VAL A 73 -9.90 8.66 7.06
N CYS A 74 -8.59 8.89 7.20
CA CYS A 74 -8.02 9.71 8.28
C CYS A 74 -7.29 10.97 7.81
N GLY A 75 -7.04 11.15 6.51
CA GLY A 75 -6.32 12.30 5.97
C GLY A 75 -4.79 12.22 6.04
N ASP A 76 -4.20 11.13 6.55
CA ASP A 76 -2.74 10.99 6.61
C ASP A 76 -2.12 10.61 5.26
N VAL A 77 -0.88 11.07 5.03
CA VAL A 77 -0.12 10.78 3.80
C VAL A 77 0.87 9.61 3.95
N THR A 78 0.97 9.04 5.14
CA THR A 78 2.02 8.06 5.52
C THR A 78 1.67 6.61 5.19
N HIS A 79 0.39 6.32 4.97
CA HIS A 79 -0.13 4.97 4.76
C HIS A 79 -1.22 4.93 3.68
N LEU A 80 -1.45 3.76 3.10
CA LEU A 80 -2.56 3.52 2.18
C LEU A 80 -3.85 3.27 2.97
N LYS A 81 -5.01 3.51 2.36
CA LYS A 81 -6.33 3.20 2.93
C LYS A 81 -6.39 1.82 3.60
N LYS A 82 -5.77 0.80 2.99
CA LYS A 82 -5.73 -0.58 3.50
C LYS A 82 -5.01 -0.74 4.85
N ASP A 83 -3.98 0.07 5.06
CA ASP A 83 -3.15 0.06 6.27
C ASP A 83 -3.63 1.11 7.29
N CYS A 84 -4.74 1.80 7.00
CA CYS A 84 -5.28 2.81 7.89
C CYS A 84 -5.83 2.14 9.15
N PRO A 85 -5.41 2.57 10.35
CA PRO A 85 -5.87 1.97 11.61
C PRO A 85 -7.39 2.08 11.78
N GLN A 86 -8.00 3.13 11.22
CA GLN A 86 -9.45 3.37 11.25
C GLN A 86 -10.21 2.55 10.20
N PHE A 87 -9.53 2.03 9.17
CA PHE A 87 -10.19 1.32 8.07
C PHE A 87 -10.59 -0.11 8.44
N ARG A 88 -9.85 -0.77 9.34
CA ARG A 88 -10.17 -2.14 9.78
C ARG A 88 -11.59 -2.24 10.36
N SER A 89 -11.99 -1.26 11.17
CA SER A 89 -13.32 -1.15 11.79
C SER A 89 -14.46 -0.87 10.79
N ILE A 90 -14.13 -0.36 9.60
CA ILE A 90 -15.11 -0.01 8.56
C ILE A 90 -15.30 -1.20 7.61
N GLN A 91 -14.25 -1.95 7.30
CA GLN A 91 -14.33 -3.12 6.41
C GLN A 91 -15.24 -4.23 6.96
N GLU A 92 -15.21 -4.48 8.28
CA GLU A 92 -16.03 -5.52 8.91
C GLU A 92 -17.54 -5.22 8.74
N LYS A 93 -17.93 -3.94 8.77
CA LYS A 93 -19.34 -3.51 8.57
C LYS A 93 -19.81 -3.57 7.12
N GLU A 94 -18.90 -3.51 6.15
CA GLU A 94 -19.25 -3.63 4.72
C GLU A 94 -19.32 -5.09 4.27
N GLN A 95 -18.55 -6.01 4.88
CA GLN A 95 -18.58 -7.44 4.57
C GLN A 95 -19.83 -8.15 5.10
N GLU A 96 -20.40 -7.71 6.22
CA GLU A 96 -21.71 -8.20 6.70
C GLU A 96 -22.88 -7.82 5.76
N LYS A 97 -22.66 -6.88 4.83
CA LYS A 97 -23.68 -6.41 3.88
C LYS A 97 -23.67 -7.14 2.52
N PHE A 98 -22.84 -8.17 2.37
CA PHE A 98 -22.75 -9.01 1.15
C PHE A 98 -23.27 -10.45 1.34
N GLN A 99 -23.92 -10.78 2.47
CA GLN A 99 -24.68 -12.03 2.56
C GLN A 99 -26.04 -11.86 1.86
N VAL A 100 -26.03 -11.98 0.53
CA VAL A 100 -27.24 -12.36 -0.20
C VAL A 100 -27.25 -13.88 -0.22
N GLU A 101 -28.08 -14.46 0.64
CA GLU A 101 -28.34 -15.90 0.68
C GLU A 101 -28.76 -16.36 -0.70
N THR A 102 -28.03 -17.33 -1.24
CA THR A 102 -28.47 -18.05 -2.44
C THR A 102 -29.64 -18.89 -2.00
N ILE A 103 -30.86 -18.49 -2.38
CA ILE A 103 -32.08 -19.22 -2.06
C ILE A 103 -31.90 -20.63 -2.65
N SER A 104 -31.60 -21.59 -1.79
CA SER A 104 -31.63 -23.01 -2.14
C SER A 104 -33.09 -23.35 -2.40
N SER A 105 -33.38 -23.88 -3.57
CA SER A 105 -34.72 -24.30 -3.99
C SER A 105 -35.35 -25.22 -2.94
N GLY A 106 -36.36 -24.73 -2.21
CA GLY A 106 -37.14 -25.48 -1.23
C GLY A 106 -38.59 -25.65 -1.67
N ASN A 107 -39.01 -26.91 -1.73
CA ASN A 107 -40.35 -27.45 -2.05
C ASN A 107 -41.43 -26.90 -1.08
N PRO A 108 -42.71 -26.72 -1.49
CA PRO A 108 -43.71 -25.99 -0.71
C PRO A 108 -44.65 -26.96 0.03
N ASP A 109 -44.44 -27.21 1.33
CA ASP A 109 -45.47 -27.75 2.24
C ASP A 109 -44.97 -27.67 3.71
N ASP A 110 -44.83 -26.46 4.29
CA ASP A 110 -44.77 -26.28 5.75
C ASP A 110 -45.04 -24.80 6.11
N MET A 111 -45.96 -24.59 7.07
CA MET A 111 -46.36 -23.27 7.58
C MET A 111 -45.32 -22.74 8.60
N ASP A 112 -45.30 -21.41 8.72
CA ASP A 112 -44.62 -20.61 9.76
C ASP A 112 -43.18 -20.12 9.43
N LYS A 113 -43.02 -19.13 8.54
CA LYS A 113 -42.12 -17.96 8.75
C LYS A 113 -41.93 -17.04 7.53
N GLU A 114 -41.71 -15.77 7.86
CA GLU A 114 -40.86 -14.77 7.16
C GLU A 114 -41.24 -14.27 5.76
N VAL A 115 -40.76 -13.13 5.26
CA VAL A 115 -40.33 -11.81 5.76
C VAL A 115 -40.41 -10.95 4.49
N ASN A 116 -40.99 -9.75 4.59
CA ASN A 116 -41.05 -8.80 3.48
C ASN A 116 -39.65 -8.26 3.14
N TYR A 117 -39.10 -8.63 1.98
CA TYR A 117 -37.87 -8.02 1.46
C TYR A 117 -38.14 -7.01 0.34
N VAL A 118 -37.99 -5.73 0.70
CA VAL A 118 -37.83 -4.61 -0.24
C VAL A 118 -36.36 -4.23 -0.22
N GLY A 119 -35.64 -4.36 -1.34
CA GLY A 119 -34.24 -3.96 -1.42
C GLY A 119 -33.83 -3.50 -2.82
N LYS A 120 -33.74 -2.18 -3.04
CA LYS A 120 -33.34 -1.53 -4.30
C LYS A 120 -31.86 -1.79 -4.62
N ILE A 121 -31.60 -2.32 -5.82
CA ILE A 121 -30.25 -2.43 -6.40
C ILE A 121 -29.84 -1.04 -6.92
N THR A 122 -28.70 -0.50 -6.47
CA THR A 122 -28.08 0.69 -7.08
C THR A 122 -26.82 0.28 -7.83
N VAL A 123 -26.98 -0.12 -9.09
CA VAL A 123 -25.85 -0.28 -10.02
C VAL A 123 -25.41 1.13 -10.44
N ARG A 124 -24.14 1.49 -10.21
CA ARG A 124 -23.58 2.71 -10.80
C ARG A 124 -23.35 2.46 -12.29
N PRO A 125 -24.03 3.17 -13.20
CA PRO A 125 -23.87 2.92 -14.63
C PRO A 125 -22.48 3.37 -15.09
N ASN A 126 -21.83 2.53 -15.91
CA ASN A 126 -20.58 2.88 -16.60
C ASN A 126 -20.85 4.03 -17.58
N LYS A 127 -20.16 5.16 -17.41
CA LYS A 127 -20.19 6.28 -18.36
C LYS A 127 -19.37 5.93 -19.59
N ILE A 128 -20.04 5.73 -20.73
CA ILE A 128 -19.42 5.68 -22.05
C ILE A 128 -19.16 7.12 -22.49
N ILE A 129 -17.89 7.48 -22.67
CA ILE A 129 -17.49 8.77 -23.26
C ILE A 129 -17.65 8.64 -24.78
N LYS A 130 -18.46 9.51 -25.39
CA LYS A 130 -18.58 9.61 -26.85
C LYS A 130 -17.87 10.87 -27.34
N PHE A 131 -17.13 10.73 -28.45
CA PHE A 131 -16.55 11.79 -29.25
C PHE A 131 -17.62 12.51 -30.08
#